data_AF-A0A932S0X3-F1
#
_entry.id   AF-A0A932S0X3-F1
#
_cell.length_a   1.000
_cell.length_b   1.000
_cell.length_c   1.000
_cell.angle_alpha   90.00
_cell.angle_beta   90.00
_cell.angle_gamma   90.00
#
_symmetry.space_group_name_H-M   'P 1'
#
loop_
_entity.id
_entity.type
_entity.pdbx_description
1 polymer ?
#
loop_
_entity_poly.entity_id
_entity_poly.type
_entity_poly.pdbx_seq_one_letter_code
_entity_poly.pdbx_strand_id
1 'polypeptide(L)' 'MDARLLDVLVCPLCKGPLVYDKTAQELICKADRLAFPIRDGIPIMWEEQARVIEIEHP' A
#
# COMPACT_ATOMS: atom_id res chain seq x y z
N MET A 1 -14.85 10.94 -18.27
CA MET A 1 -14.52 11.23 -16.87
C MET A 1 -14.68 9.92 -16.08
N ASP A 2 -13.74 9.36 -15.33
CA ASP A 2 -12.36 9.71 -15.00
C ASP A 2 -11.69 8.42 -14.47
N ALA A 3 -11.04 7.65 -15.35
CA ALA A 3 -10.39 6.38 -14.98
C ALA A 3 -8.98 6.57 -14.39
N ARG A 4 -8.60 7.81 -14.04
CA ARG A 4 -7.21 8.20 -13.74
C ARG A 4 -6.92 8.52 -12.27
N LEU A 5 -7.91 8.37 -11.38
CA LEU A 5 -7.70 8.71 -9.97
C LEU A 5 -7.04 7.60 -9.14
N LEU A 6 -7.10 6.33 -9.57
CA LEU A 6 -6.43 5.23 -8.89
C LEU A 6 -4.94 5.08 -9.25
N ASP A 7 -4.44 5.85 -10.21
CA ASP A 7 -3.02 5.87 -10.61
C ASP A 7 -2.15 6.77 -9.69
N VAL A 8 -2.77 7.48 -8.75
CA VAL A 8 -2.09 8.51 -7.92
C VAL A 8 -1.54 7.95 -6.60
N LEU A 9 -2.04 6.80 -6.14
CA LEU A 9 -1.64 6.23 -4.85
C LEU A 9 -0.30 5.49 -4.98
N VAL A 10 0.76 6.24 -4.68
CA VAL A 10 2.14 5.73 -4.57
C VAL A 10 2.55 5.59 -3.11
N CYS A 11 3.55 4.76 -2.85
CA CYS A 11 4.10 4.60 -1.50
C CYS A 11 4.59 5.97 -0.96
N PRO A 12 4.24 6.37 0.28
CA PRO A 12 4.68 7.66 0.80
C PRO A 12 6.20 7.75 0.98
N LEU A 13 6.90 6.62 1.14
CA LEU A 13 8.35 6.55 1.35
C LEU A 13 9.12 6.54 0.03
N CYS A 14 8.99 5.47 -0.75
CA CYS A 14 9.78 5.30 -1.98
C CYS A 14 9.13 5.90 -3.24
N LYS A 15 7.88 6.39 -3.15
CA LYS A 15 7.07 6.83 -4.31
C LYS A 15 6.84 5.74 -5.38
N GLY A 16 7.11 4.48 -5.03
CA GLY A 16 6.90 3.32 -5.88
C GLY A 16 5.43 2.88 -5.93
N PRO A 17 5.13 1.86 -6.77
CA PRO A 17 3.79 1.35 -6.93
C PRO A 17 3.31 0.63 -5.65
N LEU A 18 2.01 0.77 -5.38
CA LEU A 18 1.31 0.04 -4.33
C LEU A 18 0.41 -1.03 -4.94
N VAL A 19 0.39 -2.21 -4.30
CA VAL A 19 -0.51 -3.31 -4.67
C VAL A 19 -1.65 -3.34 -3.67
N TYR A 20 -2.89 -3.16 -4.15
CA TYR A 20 -4.05 -3.26 -3.28
C TYR A 20 -4.44 -4.72 -3.05
N ASP A 21 -4.32 -5.15 -1.79
CA ASP A 21 -4.85 -6.42 -1.32
C ASP A 21 -6.29 -6.22 -0.81
N LYS A 22 -7.26 -6.67 -1.61
CA LYS A 22 -8.68 -6.58 -1.27
C LYS A 22 -9.09 -7.50 -0.14
N THR A 23 -8.38 -8.62 0.05
CA THR A 23 -8.71 -9.62 1.07
C THR A 23 -8.29 -9.11 2.44
N ALA A 24 -7.07 -8.57 2.54
CA ALA A 24 -6.53 -7.99 3.76
C ALA A 24 -6.98 -6.53 4.00
N GLN A 25 -7.53 -5.87 2.98
CA GLN A 25 -7.79 -4.41 2.99
C GLN A 25 -6.51 -3.61 3.27
N GLU A 26 -5.44 -3.89 2.52
CA GLU A 26 -4.14 -3.23 2.71
C GLU A 26 -3.53 -2.78 1.37
N LEU A 27 -2.71 -1.74 1.39
CA LEU A 27 -1.86 -1.30 0.28
C LEU A 27 -0.43 -1.76 0.52
N ILE A 28 0.06 -2.65 -0.33
CA ILE A 28 1.36 -3.30 -0.17
C ILE A 28 2.42 -2.60 -1.03
N CYS A 29 3.48 -2.11 -0.40
CA CYS A 29 4.70 -1.70 -1.07
C CYS A 29 5.75 -2.80 -1.00
N LYS A 30 6.10 -3.37 -2.16
CA LYS A 30 7.13 -4.42 -2.26
C LYS A 30 8.56 -3.88 -2.08
N ALA A 31 8.81 -2.61 -2.44
CA ALA A 31 10.13 -2.02 -2.33
C ALA A 31 10.52 -1.80 -0.85
N ASP A 32 9.60 -1.21 -0.08
CA ASP A 32 9.83 -0.94 1.35
C ASP A 32 9.49 -2.15 2.25
N ARG A 33 8.86 -3.19 1.68
CA ARG A 33 8.38 -4.37 2.42
C ARG A 33 7.37 -4.01 3.51
N LEU A 34 6.45 -3.10 3.17
CA LEU A 34 5.44 -2.58 4.07
C LEU A 34 4.04 -2.78 3.50
N ALA A 35 3.07 -3.02 4.37
CA ALA A 35 1.64 -3.06 4.06
C ALA A 35 0.91 -2.00 4.89
N PHE A 36 0.24 -1.06 4.22
CA PHE A 36 -0.52 0.02 4.85
C PHE A 36 -2.00 -0.39 4.95
N PRO A 37 -2.58 -0.47 6.17
CA PRO A 37 -3.96 -0.90 6.32
C PRO A 37 -4.96 0.16 5.84
N ILE A 38 -6.11 -0.29 5.36
CA ILE A 38 -7.26 0.55 5.04
C ILE A 38 -8.30 0.36 6.14
N ARG A 39 -8.65 1.45 6.82
CA ARG A 39 -9.67 1.48 7.87
C ARG A 39 -10.77 2.45 7.46
N ASP A 40 -12.02 1.99 7.49
CA ASP A 40 -13.19 2.80 7.09
C ASP A 40 -13.09 3.37 5.66
N GLY A 41 -12.41 2.64 4.76
CA GLY A 41 -12.14 3.09 3.38
C GLY A 41 -11.02 4.11 3.25
N ILE A 42 -10.33 4.47 4.34
CA ILE A 42 -9.21 5.42 4.36
C ILE A 42 -7.89 4.66 4.51
N PRO A 43 -6.93 4.82 3.57
CA PRO A 43 -5.61 4.21 3.69
C PRO A 43 -4.77 4.92 4.76
N ILE A 44 -4.31 4.15 5.76
CA ILE A 44 -3.45 4.63 6.83
C ILE A 44 -1.98 4.50 6.39
N MET A 45 -1.51 5.52 5.67
CA MET A 45 -0.17 5.54 5.07
C MET A 45 0.91 6.08 6.00
N TRP A 46 0.96 5.57 7.23
CA TRP A 46 1.95 5.94 8.25
C TRP A 46 2.92 4.76 8.45
N GLU A 47 4.22 5.02 8.45
CA GLU A 47 5.25 3.98 8.63
C GLU A 47 5.05 3.20 9.94
N GLU A 48 4.75 3.89 11.04
CA GLU A 48 4.51 3.28 12.36
C GLU A 48 3.26 2.38 12.42
N GLN A 49 2.30 2.59 11.52
CA GLN A 49 1.08 1.77 11.41
C GLN A 49 1.20 0.71 10.31
N ALA A 50 2.26 0.76 9.51
CA ALA A 50 2.48 -0.17 8.43
C ALA A 50 2.96 -1.51 9.00
N ARG A 51 2.42 -2.60 8.44
CA ARG A 51 2.84 -3.94 8.79
C ARG A 51 4.03 -4.33 7.91
N VAL A 52 5.11 -4.76 8.53
CA VAL A 52 6.25 -5.34 7.78
C VAL A 52 5.79 -6.64 7.15
N ILE A 53 6.06 -6.77 5.85
CA ILE A 53 5.80 -8.01 5.11
C ILE A 53 7.10 -8.70 4.78
N GLU A 54 7.17 -9.99 5.08
CA GLU A 54 8.22 -10.84 4.55
C GLU A 54 7.87 -11.14 3.10
N ILE A 55 8.61 -10.55 2.18
CA ILE A 55 8.54 -10.96 0.77
C ILE A 55 9.39 -12.20 0.68
N GLU A 56 8.74 -13.36 0.57
CA GLU A 56 9.41 -14.61 0.27
C GLU A 56 10.24 -14.37 -1.00
N HIS A 57 11.56 -14.41 -0.86
CA HIS A 57 12.48 -14.31 -1.99
C HIS A 57 12.27 -15.57 -2.85
N PRO A 58 12.11 -15.44 -4.18
CA PRO A 58 12.14 -16.61 -5.06
C PRO A 58 13.49 -17.34 -5.00
#